data_AF-A0A358DJZ8-F1
#
_entry.id   AF-A0A358DJZ8-F1
#
_cell.length_a   1.000
_cell.length_b   1.000
_cell.length_c   1.000
_cell.angle_alpha   90.00
_cell.angle_beta   90.00
_cell.angle_gamma   90.00
#
_symmetry.space_group_name_H-M   'P 1'
#
loop_
_entity.id
_entity.type
_entity.pdbx_description
1 polymer ?
#
loop_
_entity_poly.entity_id
_entity_poly.type
_entity_poly.pdbx_seq_one_letter_code
_entity_poly.pdbx_strand_id
1 'polypeptide(L)'
;MKKLFIGCFLILLLVGCGNKTENRVSVEVSPVTVAVGIGKIVPQGGVSKLASPVAGIVVEIAVATGDKVKSGDLLLTLDNTDASLALSEINSRLVTQQKSIQSAELMKEQGLTRLREKERKLNDARELFDAGAVTGENVRNLQNDYDLEKQGQEKLQNDILLQESQLREIVSQKNMRSEELSRTSLRAPMDGIVLDVLPKKGEAVNRYETYMMLAPDAPLIVQAEIDEMFSNRLALGQSCEIRVAGNPQ
;
A
#
# COMPACT_ATOMS: atom_id res chain seq x y z
N MET A 1 -4.94 -105.90 53.90
CA MET A 1 -4.00 -107.03 54.03
C MET A 1 -2.68 -106.66 53.35
N LYS A 2 -1.56 -106.79 54.09
CA LYS A 2 -0.15 -107.05 53.70
C LYS A 2 0.41 -106.33 52.45
N LYS A 3 1.29 -105.33 52.59
CA LYS A 3 2.75 -105.34 52.90
C LYS A 3 3.66 -105.57 51.68
N LEU A 4 4.66 -104.67 51.58
CA LEU A 4 6.04 -104.87 51.12
C LEU A 4 6.30 -105.10 49.62
N PHE A 5 7.01 -104.16 48.99
CA PHE A 5 8.37 -104.46 48.53
C PHE A 5 9.24 -103.20 48.51
N ILE A 6 10.39 -103.33 49.16
CA ILE A 6 11.47 -102.37 49.37
C ILE A 6 12.60 -102.74 48.40
N GLY A 7 13.30 -101.76 47.83
CA GLY A 7 14.54 -101.96 47.08
C GLY A 7 14.87 -100.73 46.23
N CYS A 8 15.47 -99.67 46.78
CA CYS A 8 16.92 -99.51 46.98
C CYS A 8 17.68 -99.20 45.67
N PHE A 9 17.79 -97.91 45.34
CA PHE A 9 18.84 -97.34 44.47
C PHE A 9 19.08 -95.89 44.94
N LEU A 10 20.01 -95.67 45.86
CA LEU A 10 21.41 -95.30 45.60
C LEU A 10 21.58 -93.83 45.16
N ILE A 11 21.71 -92.96 46.17
CA ILE A 11 22.77 -91.94 46.37
C ILE A 11 23.30 -91.17 45.14
N LEU A 12 23.01 -89.86 45.08
CA LEU A 12 23.81 -88.69 44.59
C LEU A 12 22.78 -87.60 44.21
N LEU A 13 22.73 -86.38 44.75
CA LEU A 13 23.77 -85.36 44.77
C LEU A 13 23.35 -84.20 45.70
N LEU A 14 24.35 -83.73 46.43
CA LEU A 14 24.41 -82.54 47.26
C LEU A 14 24.22 -81.22 46.46
N VAL A 15 23.64 -80.24 47.16
CA VAL A 15 23.96 -78.79 47.15
C VAL A 15 23.58 -77.96 45.93
N GLY A 16 22.80 -76.89 46.21
CA GLY A 16 22.57 -75.79 45.29
C GLY A 16 21.74 -74.66 45.90
N CYS A 17 22.29 -73.95 46.90
CA CYS A 17 21.82 -72.62 47.24
C CYS A 17 22.17 -71.67 46.08
N GLY A 18 21.17 -70.94 45.57
CA GLY A 18 21.37 -69.95 44.51
C GLY A 18 20.32 -68.85 44.60
N ASN A 19 20.60 -67.87 45.46
CA ASN A 19 19.83 -66.65 45.65
C ASN A 19 19.87 -65.85 44.34
N LYS A 20 18.77 -65.83 43.59
CA LYS A 20 18.68 -65.10 42.31
C LYS A 20 18.21 -63.68 42.61
N THR A 21 19.17 -62.79 42.87
CA THR A 21 18.96 -61.35 42.83
C THR A 21 18.48 -60.98 41.44
N GLU A 22 17.22 -60.55 41.32
CA GLU A 22 16.71 -59.88 40.14
C GLU A 22 17.54 -58.62 39.88
N ASN A 23 18.36 -58.69 38.84
CA ASN A 23 19.14 -57.57 38.36
C ASN A 23 18.16 -56.59 37.69
N ARG A 24 17.66 -55.62 38.46
CA ARG A 24 16.98 -54.46 37.89
C ARG A 24 18.02 -53.66 37.12
N VAL A 25 18.09 -53.88 35.82
CA VAL A 25 18.80 -52.98 34.91
C VAL A 25 18.11 -51.63 35.05
N SER A 26 18.72 -50.71 35.80
CA SER A 26 18.32 -49.31 35.77
C SER A 26 18.63 -48.83 34.36
N VAL A 27 17.59 -48.64 33.56
CA VAL A 27 17.70 -47.85 32.34
C VAL A 27 17.98 -46.43 32.82
N GLU A 28 19.26 -46.04 32.84
CA GLU A 28 19.62 -44.63 32.93
C GLU A 28 19.07 -43.97 31.67
N VAL A 29 17.90 -43.35 31.82
CA VAL A 29 17.37 -42.47 30.79
C VAL A 29 18.26 -41.24 30.81
N SER A 30 19.28 -41.21 29.95
CA SER A 30 20.08 -40.02 29.70
C SER A 30 19.11 -38.85 29.51
N PRO A 31 19.26 -37.73 30.26
CA PRO A 31 18.35 -36.62 30.10
C PRO A 31 18.50 -36.11 28.67
N VAL A 32 17.45 -36.27 27.86
CA VAL A 32 17.36 -35.60 26.56
C VAL A 32 17.39 -34.10 26.87
N THR A 33 18.58 -33.53 26.73
CA THR A 33 18.88 -32.13 27.10
C THR A 33 18.66 -31.19 25.92
N VAL A 34 18.43 -31.75 24.73
CA VAL A 34 18.29 -31.03 23.47
C VAL A 34 16.82 -31.02 23.07
N ALA A 35 16.25 -29.83 22.95
CA ALA A 35 14.97 -29.65 22.28
C ALA A 35 15.20 -29.72 20.77
N VAL A 36 14.46 -30.58 20.08
CA VAL A 36 14.53 -30.72 18.62
C VAL A 36 13.21 -30.26 18.04
N GLY A 37 13.27 -29.35 17.08
CA GLY A 37 12.11 -28.86 16.34
C GLY A 37 12.38 -28.91 14.84
N ILE A 38 11.33 -29.10 14.05
CA ILE A 38 11.42 -28.97 12.59
C ILE A 38 11.21 -27.49 12.27
N GLY A 39 12.14 -26.93 11.49
CA GLY A 39 12.08 -25.53 11.10
C GLY A 39 12.01 -25.31 9.59
N LYS A 40 11.40 -24.20 9.20
CA LYS A 40 11.36 -23.71 7.82
C LYS A 40 12.25 -22.48 7.69
N ILE A 41 12.98 -22.39 6.60
CA ILE A 41 13.77 -21.20 6.25
C ILE A 41 12.83 -20.21 5.60
N VAL A 42 12.66 -19.04 6.21
CA VAL A 42 11.80 -17.96 5.70
C VAL A 42 12.58 -16.65 5.72
N PRO A 43 12.32 -15.72 4.77
CA PRO A 43 12.87 -14.38 4.87
C PRO A 43 12.38 -13.70 6.14
N GLN A 44 13.24 -12.93 6.79
CA GLN A 44 12.83 -12.10 7.92
C GLN A 44 11.72 -11.15 7.47
N GLY A 45 10.56 -11.20 8.14
CA GLY A 45 9.35 -10.46 7.74
C GLY A 45 8.36 -11.25 6.88
N GLY A 46 8.71 -12.47 6.45
CA GLY A 46 7.83 -13.36 5.70
C GLY A 46 7.67 -13.01 4.22
N VAL A 47 6.78 -13.73 3.54
CA VAL A 47 6.45 -13.48 2.13
C VAL A 47 5.36 -12.43 2.03
N SER A 48 5.58 -11.41 1.20
CA SER A 48 4.59 -10.38 0.92
C SER A 48 3.68 -10.81 -0.23
N LYS A 49 2.37 -10.79 0.02
CA LYS A 49 1.34 -11.07 -0.99
C LYS A 49 0.84 -9.74 -1.55
N LEU A 50 1.16 -9.46 -2.80
CA LEU A 50 0.73 -8.26 -3.48
C LEU A 50 -0.66 -8.47 -4.06
N ALA A 51 -1.59 -7.61 -3.66
CA ALA A 51 -2.99 -7.66 -4.07
C ALA A 51 -3.34 -6.45 -4.94
N SER A 52 -4.20 -6.65 -5.93
CA SER A 52 -4.53 -5.59 -6.88
C SER A 52 -5.43 -4.53 -6.24
N PRO A 53 -5.11 -3.23 -6.33
CA PRO A 53 -5.97 -2.16 -5.81
C PRO A 53 -7.20 -1.91 -6.71
N VAL A 54 -7.18 -2.38 -7.96
CA VAL A 54 -8.23 -2.18 -8.96
C VAL A 54 -8.56 -3.49 -9.68
N ALA A 55 -9.75 -3.59 -10.25
CA ALA A 55 -10.09 -4.71 -11.12
C ALA A 55 -9.72 -4.37 -12.57
N GLY A 56 -9.27 -5.35 -13.35
CA GLY A 56 -8.89 -5.13 -14.75
C GLY A 56 -8.35 -6.38 -15.43
N ILE A 57 -8.11 -6.29 -16.74
CA ILE A 57 -7.56 -7.37 -17.55
C ILE A 57 -6.04 -7.20 -17.65
N VAL A 58 -5.26 -8.26 -17.44
CA VAL A 58 -3.80 -8.20 -17.56
C VAL A 58 -3.39 -8.06 -19.02
N VAL A 59 -2.78 -6.93 -19.38
CA VAL A 59 -2.27 -6.66 -20.74
C VAL A 59 -0.84 -7.15 -20.89
N GLU A 60 -0.02 -6.94 -19.88
CA GLU A 60 1.40 -7.25 -19.90
C GLU A 60 1.91 -7.61 -18.51
N ILE A 61 2.84 -8.57 -18.46
CA ILE A 61 3.57 -8.97 -17.27
C ILE A 61 5.05 -8.72 -17.59
N ALA A 62 5.69 -7.85 -16.83
CA ALA A 62 7.05 -7.37 -17.10
C ALA A 62 8.14 -8.17 -16.38
N VAL A 63 7.76 -9.05 -15.44
CA VAL A 63 8.69 -9.82 -14.60
C VAL A 63 8.31 -11.31 -14.59
N ALA A 64 9.31 -12.16 -14.35
CA ALA A 64 9.13 -13.61 -14.21
C ALA A 64 9.46 -14.07 -12.79
N THR A 65 9.01 -15.28 -12.45
CA THR A 65 9.38 -15.95 -11.20
C THR A 65 10.90 -16.11 -11.11
N GLY A 66 11.47 -15.70 -9.98
CA GLY A 66 12.91 -15.70 -9.73
C GLY A 66 13.60 -14.36 -9.99
N ASP A 67 12.93 -13.40 -10.62
CA ASP A 67 13.52 -12.10 -10.92
C ASP A 67 13.69 -11.25 -9.65
N LYS A 68 14.79 -10.50 -9.61
CA LYS A 68 15.03 -9.45 -8.61
C LYS A 68 14.39 -8.16 -9.07
N VAL A 69 13.57 -7.57 -8.22
CA VAL A 69 12.89 -6.29 -8.45
C VAL A 69 13.26 -5.29 -7.38
N LYS A 70 13.27 -4.02 -7.74
CA LYS A 70 13.42 -2.88 -6.83
C LYS A 70 12.10 -2.20 -6.59
N SER A 71 12.00 -1.44 -5.50
CA SER A 71 10.86 -0.58 -5.22
C SER A 71 10.60 0.36 -6.40
N GLY A 72 9.36 0.38 -6.88
CA GLY A 72 8.92 1.15 -8.04
C GLY A 72 8.99 0.43 -9.38
N ASP A 73 9.64 -0.74 -9.47
CA ASP A 73 9.71 -1.49 -10.72
C ASP A 73 8.33 -1.94 -11.17
N LEU A 74 8.09 -1.88 -12.49
CA LEU A 74 6.83 -2.30 -13.10
C LEU A 74 6.75 -3.82 -13.07
N LEU A 75 5.67 -4.37 -12.49
CA LEU A 75 5.45 -5.80 -12.38
C LEU A 75 4.50 -6.29 -13.46
N LEU A 76 3.33 -5.66 -13.55
CA LEU A 76 2.34 -5.93 -14.58
C LEU A 76 1.48 -4.69 -14.85
N THR A 77 0.86 -4.68 -16.02
CA THR A 77 -0.03 -3.60 -16.46
C THR A 77 -1.41 -4.18 -16.73
N LEU A 78 -2.42 -3.57 -16.11
CA LEU A 78 -3.83 -3.83 -16.40
C LEU A 78 -4.31 -2.93 -17.53
N ASP A 79 -5.35 -3.35 -18.25
CA ASP A 79 -6.03 -2.54 -19.25
C ASP A 79 -6.49 -1.23 -18.61
N ASN A 80 -6.05 -0.13 -19.19
CA ASN A 80 -6.23 1.21 -18.69
C ASN A 80 -6.97 2.11 -19.68
N THR A 81 -7.59 1.51 -20.71
CA THR A 81 -8.31 2.25 -21.75
C THR A 81 -9.38 3.14 -21.14
N ASP A 82 -10.23 2.61 -20.28
CA ASP A 82 -11.30 3.38 -19.61
C ASP A 82 -10.76 4.49 -18.72
N ALA A 83 -9.73 4.19 -17.92
CA ALA A 83 -9.09 5.16 -17.02
C ALA A 83 -8.39 6.29 -17.79
N SER A 84 -7.74 5.97 -18.91
CA SER A 84 -7.06 6.95 -19.76
C SER A 84 -8.06 7.86 -20.50
N LEU A 85 -9.17 7.31 -20.97
CA LEU A 85 -10.26 8.07 -21.58
C LEU A 85 -10.90 9.02 -20.56
N ALA A 86 -11.20 8.54 -19.36
CA ALA A 86 -11.73 9.38 -18.28
C ALA A 86 -10.79 10.53 -17.91
N LEU A 87 -9.47 10.28 -17.87
CA LEU A 87 -8.48 11.33 -17.62
C LEU A 87 -8.42 12.35 -18.78
N SER A 88 -8.53 11.88 -20.03
CA SER A 88 -8.57 12.75 -21.22
C SER A 88 -9.78 13.69 -21.22
N GLU A 89 -10.95 13.18 -20.83
CA GLU A 89 -12.17 13.99 -20.68
C GLU A 89 -11.97 15.12 -19.65
N ILE A 90 -11.43 14.80 -18.47
CA ILE A 90 -11.18 15.79 -17.42
C ILE A 90 -10.12 16.82 -17.85
N ASN A 91 -9.08 16.40 -18.57
CA ASN A 91 -8.09 17.32 -19.13
C ASN A 91 -8.73 18.32 -20.11
N SER A 92 -9.66 17.84 -20.95
CA SER A 92 -10.41 18.71 -21.88
C SER A 92 -11.27 19.73 -21.11
N ARG A 93 -11.95 19.28 -20.05
CA ARG A 93 -12.75 20.16 -19.17
C ARG A 93 -11.88 21.22 -18.48
N LEU A 94 -10.69 20.83 -18.00
CA LEU A 94 -9.73 21.73 -17.38
C LEU A 94 -9.30 22.84 -18.34
N VAL A 95 -8.96 22.49 -19.58
CA VAL A 95 -8.56 23.46 -20.60
C VAL A 95 -9.70 24.44 -20.90
N THR A 96 -10.93 23.94 -21.09
CA THR A 96 -12.11 24.79 -21.31
C THR A 96 -12.35 25.75 -20.14
N GLN A 97 -12.26 25.26 -18.89
CA GLN A 97 -12.42 26.11 -17.71
C GLN A 97 -11.34 27.18 -17.62
N GLN A 98 -10.08 26.84 -17.88
CA GLN A 98 -8.98 27.80 -17.91
C GLN A 98 -9.19 28.89 -18.97
N LYS A 99 -9.71 28.53 -20.15
CA LYS A 99 -10.05 29.49 -21.20
C LYS A 99 -11.23 30.39 -20.83
N SER A 100 -12.20 29.87 -20.07
CA SER A 100 -13.29 30.67 -19.52
C SER A 100 -12.82 31.67 -18.46
N ILE A 101 -11.90 31.27 -17.58
CA ILE A 101 -11.30 32.19 -16.59
C ILE A 101 -10.52 33.29 -17.31
N GLN A 102 -9.68 32.91 -18.28
CA GLN A 102 -8.92 33.86 -19.09
C GLN A 102 -9.83 34.88 -19.79
N SER A 103 -10.98 34.47 -20.33
CA SER A 103 -11.91 35.41 -20.95
C SER A 103 -12.58 36.34 -19.93
N ALA A 104 -12.93 35.83 -18.74
CA ALA A 104 -13.48 36.62 -17.65
C ALA A 104 -12.46 37.66 -17.11
N GLU A 105 -11.19 37.28 -17.00
CA GLU A 105 -10.09 38.19 -16.62
C GLU A 105 -9.95 39.34 -17.62
N LEU A 106 -10.00 39.04 -18.93
CA LEU A 106 -9.97 40.07 -19.98
C LEU A 106 -11.18 41.01 -19.89
N MET A 107 -12.38 40.49 -19.58
CA MET A 107 -13.57 41.31 -19.36
C MET A 107 -13.41 42.24 -18.16
N LYS A 108 -12.84 41.73 -17.06
CA LYS A 108 -12.52 42.54 -15.88
C LYS A 108 -11.50 43.63 -16.22
N GLU A 109 -10.46 43.33 -16.98
CA GLU A 109 -9.46 44.33 -17.40
C GLU A 109 -10.07 45.45 -18.25
N GLN A 110 -10.96 45.11 -19.18
CA GLN A 110 -11.72 46.09 -19.95
C GLN A 110 -12.59 46.97 -19.04
N GLY A 111 -13.24 46.35 -18.06
CA GLY A 111 -14.05 47.02 -17.05
C GLY A 111 -13.25 48.00 -16.17
N LEU A 112 -12.05 47.61 -15.73
CA LEU A 112 -11.13 48.50 -15.00
C LEU A 112 -10.74 49.73 -15.83
N THR A 113 -10.57 49.58 -17.13
CA THR A 113 -10.26 50.71 -18.02
C THR A 113 -11.43 51.68 -18.11
N ARG A 114 -12.68 51.18 -18.17
CA ARG A 114 -13.88 52.01 -18.12
C ARG A 114 -14.04 52.72 -16.78
N LEU A 115 -13.78 52.01 -15.68
CA LEU A 115 -13.81 52.57 -14.34
C LEU A 115 -12.81 53.73 -14.19
N ARG A 116 -11.58 53.57 -14.68
CA ARG A 116 -10.56 54.65 -14.70
C ARG A 116 -11.02 55.88 -15.48
N GLU A 117 -11.66 55.68 -16.64
CA GLU A 117 -12.22 56.80 -17.40
C GLU A 117 -13.36 57.52 -16.67
N LYS A 118 -14.23 56.78 -15.98
CA LYS A 118 -15.30 57.36 -15.16
C LYS A 118 -14.75 58.12 -13.96
N GLU A 119 -13.73 57.56 -13.30
CA GLU A 119 -13.02 58.19 -12.18
C GLU A 119 -12.37 59.50 -12.59
N ARG A 120 -11.66 59.50 -13.74
CA ARG A 120 -11.05 60.73 -14.29
C ARG A 120 -12.09 61.82 -14.52
N LYS A 121 -13.20 61.50 -15.19
CA LYS A 121 -14.29 62.47 -15.44
C LYS A 121 -14.92 63.00 -14.16
N LEU A 122 -15.08 62.16 -13.15
CA LEU A 122 -15.59 62.57 -11.85
C LEU A 122 -14.63 63.54 -11.14
N ASN A 123 -13.33 63.25 -11.17
CA ASN A 123 -12.31 64.13 -10.60
C ASN A 123 -12.27 65.48 -11.33
N ASP A 124 -12.22 65.46 -12.66
CA ASP A 124 -12.27 66.67 -13.49
C ASP A 124 -13.52 67.53 -13.15
N ALA A 125 -14.68 66.89 -13.00
CA ALA A 125 -15.93 67.59 -12.65
C ALA A 125 -15.94 68.16 -11.22
N ARG A 126 -15.26 67.52 -10.26
CA ARG A 126 -15.11 68.04 -8.90
C ARG A 126 -14.24 69.30 -8.90
N GLU A 127 -13.11 69.26 -9.61
CA GLU A 127 -12.23 70.43 -9.75
C GLU A 127 -12.95 71.62 -10.42
N LEU A 128 -13.72 71.35 -11.49
CA LEU A 128 -14.52 72.37 -12.15
C LEU A 128 -15.68 72.89 -11.28
N PHE A 129 -16.23 72.08 -10.39
CA PHE A 129 -17.28 72.50 -9.48
C PHE A 129 -16.74 73.47 -8.43
N ASP A 130 -15.55 73.19 -7.89
CA ASP A 130 -14.85 74.08 -6.95
C ASP A 130 -14.49 75.42 -7.61
N ALA A 131 -14.22 75.42 -8.91
CA ALA A 131 -14.02 76.62 -9.72
C ALA A 131 -15.33 77.32 -10.16
N GLY A 132 -16.51 76.79 -9.80
CA GLY A 132 -17.82 77.35 -10.15
C GLY A 132 -18.25 77.15 -11.62
N ALA A 133 -17.55 76.29 -12.36
CA ALA A 133 -17.75 76.08 -13.80
C ALA A 133 -18.79 74.99 -14.15
N VAL A 134 -19.22 74.16 -13.18
CA VAL A 134 -20.24 73.12 -13.37
C VAL A 134 -21.22 73.06 -12.19
N THR A 135 -22.35 72.35 -12.36
CA THR A 135 -23.38 72.20 -11.31
C THR A 135 -23.09 71.02 -10.38
N GLY A 136 -23.56 71.09 -9.14
CA GLY A 136 -23.45 69.97 -8.19
C GLY A 136 -24.28 68.74 -8.58
N GLU A 137 -25.32 68.92 -9.42
CA GLU A 137 -26.06 67.81 -10.02
C GLU A 137 -25.19 66.99 -10.96
N ASN A 138 -24.37 67.63 -11.80
CA ASN A 138 -23.45 66.94 -12.70
C ASN A 138 -22.45 66.07 -11.94
N VAL A 139 -21.89 66.58 -10.83
CA VAL A 139 -20.98 65.82 -9.96
C VAL A 139 -21.69 64.60 -9.36
N ARG A 140 -22.92 64.75 -8.86
CA ARG A 140 -23.70 63.62 -8.31
C ARG A 140 -24.02 62.56 -9.37
N ASN A 141 -24.33 62.95 -10.59
CA ASN A 141 -24.60 62.01 -11.67
C ASN A 141 -23.33 61.23 -12.05
N LEU A 142 -22.18 61.90 -12.19
CA LEU A 142 -20.89 61.25 -12.44
C LEU A 142 -20.44 60.36 -11.28
N GLN A 143 -20.76 60.75 -10.05
CA GLN A 143 -20.51 59.93 -8.86
C GLN A 143 -21.31 58.62 -8.92
N ASN A 144 -22.62 58.71 -9.19
CA ASN A 144 -23.49 57.53 -9.33
C ASN A 144 -22.99 56.60 -10.45
N ASP A 145 -22.59 57.16 -11.60
CA ASP A 145 -22.00 56.41 -12.71
C ASP A 145 -20.73 55.66 -12.31
N TYR A 146 -19.84 56.30 -11.54
CA TYR A 146 -18.62 55.68 -11.04
C TYR A 146 -18.94 54.55 -10.05
N ASP A 147 -19.86 54.79 -9.11
CA ASP A 147 -20.23 53.81 -8.08
C ASP A 147 -20.90 52.57 -8.70
N LEU A 148 -21.74 52.75 -9.73
CA LEU A 148 -22.34 51.65 -10.50
C LEU A 148 -21.27 50.81 -11.21
N GLU A 149 -20.31 51.44 -11.88
CA GLU A 149 -19.23 50.71 -12.58
C GLU A 149 -18.34 49.97 -11.58
N LYS A 150 -18.05 50.59 -10.42
CA LYS A 150 -17.28 49.97 -9.33
C LYS A 150 -17.98 48.73 -8.79
N GLN A 151 -19.29 48.79 -8.53
CA GLN A 151 -20.08 47.62 -8.13
C GLN A 151 -20.06 46.52 -9.22
N GLY A 152 -20.08 46.91 -10.49
CA GLY A 152 -19.91 45.99 -11.62
C GLY A 152 -18.55 45.26 -11.58
N GLN A 153 -17.46 45.95 -11.24
CA GLN A 153 -16.14 45.34 -11.08
C GLN A 153 -16.08 44.35 -9.91
N GLU A 154 -16.69 44.69 -8.78
CA GLU A 154 -16.76 43.80 -7.61
C GLU A 154 -17.53 42.51 -7.95
N LYS A 155 -18.62 42.61 -8.74
CA LYS A 155 -19.34 41.44 -9.23
C LYS A 155 -18.47 40.56 -10.13
N LEU A 156 -17.78 41.14 -11.12
CA LEU A 156 -16.87 40.39 -12.01
C LEU A 156 -15.76 39.71 -11.22
N GLN A 157 -15.23 40.35 -10.18
CA GLN A 157 -14.23 39.75 -9.30
C GLN A 157 -14.77 38.52 -8.57
N ASN A 158 -15.99 38.60 -8.04
CA ASN A 158 -16.64 37.46 -7.38
C ASN A 158 -16.95 36.32 -8.37
N ASP A 159 -17.35 36.65 -9.59
CA ASP A 159 -17.60 35.67 -10.65
C ASP A 159 -16.29 34.92 -11.04
N ILE A 160 -15.16 35.63 -11.14
CA ILE A 160 -13.84 35.01 -11.37
C ILE A 160 -13.47 34.09 -10.20
N LEU A 161 -13.66 34.54 -8.95
CA LEU A 161 -13.36 33.72 -7.76
C LEU A 161 -14.20 32.43 -7.73
N LEU A 162 -15.46 32.49 -8.18
CA LEU A 162 -16.31 31.31 -8.32
C LEU A 162 -15.75 30.35 -9.39
N GLN A 163 -15.34 30.88 -10.55
CA GLN A 163 -14.73 30.06 -11.61
C GLN A 163 -13.40 29.42 -11.19
N GLU A 164 -12.57 30.13 -10.43
CA GLU A 164 -11.35 29.57 -9.85
C GLU A 164 -11.64 28.45 -8.85
N SER A 165 -12.72 28.58 -8.08
CA SER A 165 -13.18 27.54 -7.15
C SER A 165 -13.60 26.28 -7.90
N GLN A 166 -14.32 26.43 -9.02
CA GLN A 166 -14.66 25.34 -9.93
C GLN A 166 -13.41 24.72 -10.57
N LEU A 167 -12.42 25.53 -10.94
CA LEU A 167 -11.15 25.03 -11.47
C LEU A 167 -10.43 24.16 -10.43
N ARG A 168 -10.41 24.57 -9.15
CA ARG A 168 -9.82 23.76 -8.07
C ARG A 168 -10.53 22.41 -7.92
N GLU A 169 -11.85 22.39 -8.06
CA GLU A 169 -12.63 21.13 -8.07
C GLU A 169 -12.22 20.23 -9.24
N ILE A 170 -12.14 20.77 -10.45
CA ILE A 170 -11.71 20.03 -11.65
C ILE A 170 -10.29 19.48 -11.48
N VAL A 171 -9.37 20.25 -10.88
CA VAL A 171 -8.00 19.79 -10.58
C VAL A 171 -8.01 18.64 -9.58
N SER A 172 -8.85 18.72 -8.53
CA SER A 172 -9.02 17.60 -7.60
C SER A 172 -9.55 16.35 -8.29
N GLN A 173 -10.54 16.50 -9.17
CA GLN A 173 -11.07 15.40 -9.99
C GLN A 173 -10.00 14.81 -10.92
N LYS A 174 -9.19 15.66 -11.56
CA LYS A 174 -8.05 15.22 -12.39
C LYS A 174 -7.07 14.36 -11.58
N ASN A 175 -6.71 14.80 -10.38
CA ASN A 175 -5.78 14.06 -9.53
C ASN A 175 -6.34 12.69 -9.15
N MET A 176 -7.64 12.60 -8.82
CA MET A 176 -8.30 11.32 -8.55
C MET A 176 -8.26 10.38 -9.76
N ARG A 177 -8.56 10.88 -10.97
CA ARG A 177 -8.51 10.06 -12.20
C ARG A 177 -7.10 9.67 -12.60
N SER A 178 -6.12 10.55 -12.39
CA SER A 178 -4.72 10.26 -12.64
C SER A 178 -4.18 9.19 -11.69
N GLU A 179 -4.64 9.18 -10.44
CA GLU A 179 -4.29 8.15 -9.46
C GLU A 179 -5.00 6.81 -9.74
N GLU A 180 -6.24 6.85 -10.23
CA GLU A 180 -6.92 5.65 -10.71
C GLU A 180 -6.16 5.02 -11.89
N LEU A 181 -5.67 5.84 -12.83
CA LEU A 181 -4.83 5.42 -13.93
C LEU A 181 -3.45 4.91 -13.47
N SER A 182 -2.81 5.56 -12.49
CA SER A 182 -1.52 5.09 -11.98
C SER A 182 -1.62 3.71 -11.34
N ARG A 183 -2.76 3.41 -10.70
CA ARG A 183 -3.07 2.12 -10.05
C ARG A 183 -3.32 0.98 -11.02
N THR A 184 -3.48 1.22 -12.32
CA THR A 184 -3.55 0.14 -13.32
C THR A 184 -2.16 -0.43 -13.64
N SER A 185 -1.09 0.33 -13.36
CA SER A 185 0.29 -0.14 -13.46
C SER A 185 0.78 -0.60 -12.08
N LEU A 186 0.79 -1.92 -11.87
CA LEU A 186 1.17 -2.50 -10.59
C LEU A 186 2.68 -2.52 -10.45
N ARG A 187 3.19 -1.90 -9.37
CA ARG A 187 4.61 -1.72 -9.09
C ARG A 187 5.04 -2.42 -7.80
N ALA A 188 6.31 -2.75 -7.69
CA ALA A 188 6.89 -3.32 -6.49
C ALA A 188 6.90 -2.28 -5.35
N PRO A 189 6.38 -2.60 -4.14
CA PRO A 189 6.44 -1.68 -3.01
C PRO A 189 7.83 -1.65 -2.35
N MET A 190 8.62 -2.71 -2.49
CA MET A 190 9.93 -2.87 -1.87
C MET A 190 10.84 -3.74 -2.74
N ASP A 191 12.13 -3.71 -2.43
CA ASP A 191 13.13 -4.57 -3.07
C ASP A 191 12.92 -6.04 -2.67
N GLY A 192 13.09 -6.95 -3.62
CA GLY A 192 12.90 -8.37 -3.35
C GLY A 192 13.01 -9.28 -4.57
N ILE A 193 12.68 -10.55 -4.37
CA ILE A 193 12.65 -11.58 -5.40
C ILE A 193 11.20 -12.02 -5.62
N VAL A 194 10.78 -12.07 -6.89
CA VAL A 194 9.47 -12.57 -7.28
C VAL A 194 9.41 -14.08 -7.06
N LEU A 195 8.54 -14.54 -6.16
CA LEU A 195 8.36 -15.96 -5.87
C LEU A 195 7.37 -16.63 -6.80
N ASP A 196 6.29 -15.93 -7.14
CA ASP A 196 5.27 -16.47 -8.03
C ASP A 196 4.43 -15.35 -8.63
N VAL A 197 3.99 -15.56 -9.87
CA VAL A 197 3.10 -14.68 -10.63
C VAL A 197 1.84 -15.47 -10.95
N LEU A 198 0.73 -15.09 -10.31
CA LEU A 198 -0.51 -15.87 -10.36
C LEU A 198 -1.29 -15.69 -11.68
N PRO A 199 -1.57 -14.46 -12.16
CA PRO A 199 -2.36 -14.27 -13.36
C PRO A 199 -1.51 -14.42 -14.62
N LYS A 200 -2.15 -14.80 -15.71
CA LYS A 200 -1.57 -14.80 -17.05
C LYS A 200 -2.07 -13.62 -17.87
N LYS A 201 -1.34 -13.30 -18.94
CA LYS A 201 -1.76 -12.29 -19.92
C LYS A 201 -3.15 -12.64 -20.48
N GLY A 202 -4.07 -11.69 -20.41
CA GLY A 202 -5.47 -11.83 -20.84
C GLY A 202 -6.43 -12.28 -19.74
N GLU A 203 -5.94 -12.66 -18.55
CA GLU A 203 -6.81 -12.98 -17.42
C GLU A 203 -7.30 -11.72 -16.72
N ALA A 204 -8.50 -11.80 -16.15
CA ALA A 204 -9.07 -10.74 -15.34
C ALA A 204 -8.65 -10.91 -13.87
N VAL A 205 -8.26 -9.80 -13.23
CA VAL A 205 -7.92 -9.74 -11.81
C VAL A 205 -8.94 -8.85 -11.12
N ASN A 206 -9.42 -9.29 -9.96
CA ASN A 206 -10.36 -8.54 -9.14
C ASN A 206 -9.65 -7.63 -8.14
N ARG A 207 -10.40 -6.70 -7.55
CA ARG A 207 -9.88 -5.88 -6.46
C ARG A 207 -9.58 -6.75 -5.24
N TYR A 208 -8.41 -6.52 -4.64
CA TYR A 208 -7.83 -7.27 -3.52
C TYR A 208 -7.47 -8.72 -3.83
N GLU A 209 -7.55 -9.14 -5.09
CA GLU A 209 -7.04 -10.43 -5.52
C GLU A 209 -5.51 -10.40 -5.53
N THR A 210 -4.90 -11.44 -4.96
CA THR A 210 -3.43 -11.57 -4.95
C THR A 210 -2.96 -11.89 -6.36
N TYR A 211 -2.07 -11.07 -6.90
CA TYR A 211 -1.51 -11.27 -8.24
C TYR A 211 -0.05 -11.71 -8.21
N MET A 212 0.69 -11.43 -7.13
CA MET A 212 2.11 -11.75 -7.04
C MET A 212 2.54 -12.01 -5.60
N MET A 213 3.53 -12.90 -5.44
CA MET A 213 4.22 -13.12 -4.17
C MET A 213 5.66 -12.61 -4.26
N LEU A 214 6.06 -11.81 -3.30
CA LEU A 214 7.39 -11.19 -3.23
C LEU A 214 8.10 -11.59 -1.93
N ALA A 215 9.32 -12.11 -2.04
CA ALA A 215 10.21 -12.28 -0.90
C ALA A 215 11.08 -11.03 -0.73
N PRO A 216 11.01 -10.30 0.40
CA PRO A 216 11.90 -9.18 0.67
C PRO A 216 13.36 -9.61 0.65
N ASP A 217 14.26 -8.71 0.23
CA ASP A 217 15.72 -8.91 0.34
C ASP A 217 16.17 -8.70 1.80
N ALA A 218 15.75 -9.62 2.67
CA ALA A 218 16.02 -9.64 4.10
C ALA A 218 16.76 -10.93 4.48
N PRO A 219 17.56 -10.92 5.56
CA PRO A 219 18.28 -12.12 5.98
C PRO A 219 17.29 -13.25 6.31
N LEU A 220 17.70 -14.47 5.97
CA LEU A 220 16.88 -15.65 6.20
C LEU A 220 16.90 -16.02 7.68
N ILE A 221 15.74 -16.34 8.24
CA ILE A 221 15.57 -16.85 9.60
C ILE A 221 15.00 -18.26 9.55
N VAL A 222 15.34 -19.08 10.56
CA VAL A 222 14.73 -20.39 10.73
C VAL A 222 13.60 -20.26 11.72
N GLN A 223 12.37 -20.46 11.25
CA GLN A 223 11.21 -20.58 12.11
C GLN A 223 11.02 -22.05 12.47
N ALA A 224 11.43 -22.43 13.69
CA ALA A 224 11.31 -23.78 14.22
C ALA A 224 10.07 -23.94 15.09
N GLU A 225 9.31 -25.00 14.85
CA GLU A 225 8.22 -25.42 15.72
C GLU A 225 8.80 -26.42 16.74
N ILE A 226 8.78 -26.05 18.02
CA ILE A 226 9.30 -26.86 19.13
C ILE A 226 8.10 -27.31 19.96
N ASP A 227 8.12 -28.58 20.36
CA ASP A 227 7.06 -29.16 21.21
C ASP A 227 6.92 -28.40 22.54
N GLU A 228 5.68 -28.20 22.98
CA GLU A 228 5.33 -27.49 24.22
C GLU A 228 6.01 -28.11 25.45
N MET A 229 6.29 -29.42 25.45
CA MET A 229 7.03 -30.09 26.54
C MET A 229 8.40 -29.44 26.83
N PHE A 230 8.98 -28.75 25.85
CA PHE A 230 10.26 -28.05 26.00
C PHE A 230 10.11 -26.54 26.23
N SER A 231 8.90 -25.98 26.21
CA SER A 231 8.63 -24.53 26.34
C SER A 231 9.30 -23.90 27.57
N ASN A 232 9.20 -24.56 28.73
CA ASN A 232 9.79 -24.12 30.00
C ASN A 232 11.33 -24.10 30.01
N ARG A 233 11.97 -24.69 28.98
CA ARG A 233 13.43 -24.79 28.86
C ARG A 233 14.01 -23.86 27.79
N LEU A 234 13.17 -23.12 27.07
CA LEU A 234 13.60 -22.20 26.02
C LEU A 234 13.90 -20.81 26.59
N ALA A 235 15.04 -20.24 26.19
CA ALA A 235 15.47 -18.90 26.60
C ALA A 235 16.14 -18.16 25.43
N LEU A 236 16.00 -16.83 25.41
CA LEU A 236 16.70 -15.99 24.43
C LEU A 236 18.21 -16.11 24.61
N GLY A 237 18.94 -16.25 23.50
CA GLY A 237 20.41 -16.36 23.50
C GLY A 237 20.95 -17.79 23.61
N GLN A 238 20.09 -18.82 23.66
CA GLN A 238 20.52 -20.21 23.60
C GLN A 238 21.25 -20.52 22.28
N SER A 239 22.32 -21.31 22.37
CA SER A 239 23.01 -21.81 21.19
C SER A 239 22.14 -22.85 20.49
N CYS A 240 21.92 -22.66 19.19
CA CYS A 240 21.15 -23.56 18.35
C CYS A 240 22.03 -24.08 17.21
N GLU A 241 21.88 -25.37 16.89
CA GLU A 241 22.50 -25.97 15.72
C GLU A 241 21.42 -26.23 14.66
N ILE A 242 21.64 -25.74 13.44
CA ILE A 242 20.71 -25.91 12.32
C ILE A 242 21.27 -27.00 11.41
N ARG A 243 20.51 -28.09 11.24
CA ARG A 243 20.84 -29.17 10.29
C ARG A 243 19.87 -29.12 9.12
N VAL A 244 20.38 -28.79 7.93
CA VAL A 244 19.57 -28.73 6.71
C VAL A 244 19.34 -30.14 6.18
N ALA A 245 18.07 -30.53 6.02
CA ALA A 245 17.70 -31.82 5.46
C ALA A 245 18.24 -31.96 4.02
N GLY A 246 18.93 -33.07 3.74
CA GLY A 246 19.47 -33.37 2.41
C GLY A 246 20.94 -32.99 2.18
N ASN A 247 21.62 -32.40 3.18
CA ASN A 247 23.07 -32.27 3.14
C ASN A 247 23.70 -33.44 3.92
N PRO A 248 24.30 -34.44 3.25
CA PRO A 248 24.99 -35.51 3.96
C PRO A 248 26.30 -34.93 4.50
N GLN A 249 26.38 -34.76 5.82
CA GLN A 249 27.67 -34.93 6.48
C GLN A 249 27.95 -36.43 6.57
#